data_AF-A0A3D5VH90-F1
#
_entry.id   AF-A0A3D5VH90-F1
#
_cell.length_a   1.000
_cell.length_b   1.000
_cell.length_c   1.000
_cell.angle_alpha   90.00
_cell.angle_beta   90.00
_cell.angle_gamma   90.00
#
_symmetry.space_group_name_H-M   'P 1'
#
loop_
_entity.id
_entity.type
_entity.pdbx_description
1 polymer ?
#
loop_
_entity_poly.entity_id
_entity_poly.type
_entity_poly.pdbx_seq_one_letter_code
_entity_poly.pdbx_strand_id
1 'polypeptide(L)'
;MLLLSMVIGFITVGFGQWYASRENLAYVDNAYTTIVAIDDRDFWRSTAEAWIQLPSGVDSIIIAPGEDLGEEFIETRDKSNPDPYQLILDKVDGMEMVVQIDDRRSSRAYCPEAATVVHPLEDINIATGRERALRAGGIEELVFISKHGDAYNYKEFAEGMSSSCLVGKCVSTEIITPVTGDIDCWWLMEGSRVGQLEYAAIFEIDHSQSPALHPVFRDCKYYRLYSWNICPDFKLPYTVGEDYFLQFSTYPKAYDPDDIYTTGLRAVTEEAQWYLATGSVDNSINPRVKPGSVPFTEEMAAVLGISYHDSGIKWVSVDGAPGIKLEGSVQDFLTTEEGAPRVEWIKHCNRNIHGLTVISTSNLYALPSFNKGDAYIIEGRNFSDQEADTGSKVCVISAALARENGLALGDQLSLSFQRTGYTCNSFVSEDYYKPGGFTFHFTEFTESEGYRIIGIYSAPAWDEHYNAFSPNTVFIPLKALPDNIPECPNYKKGLGALGERAGMFSIVLKHGNEQAFLEQLGDPILAQKIQFFDQGYS
;
A
#
# COMPACT_ATOMS: atom_id res chain seq x y z
N MET A 1 65.71 30.29 -28.67
CA MET A 1 64.55 29.46 -29.06
C MET A 1 64.12 28.49 -27.97
N LEU A 2 65.00 27.63 -27.44
CA LEU A 2 64.65 26.63 -26.40
C LEU A 2 63.95 27.21 -25.14
N LEU A 3 64.41 28.37 -24.66
CA LEU A 3 63.83 29.02 -23.48
C LEU A 3 62.39 29.53 -23.75
N LEU A 4 62.13 30.03 -24.96
CA LEU A 4 60.82 30.51 -25.37
C LEU A 4 59.85 29.33 -25.55
N SER A 5 60.32 28.22 -26.10
CA SER A 5 59.56 26.97 -26.23
C SER A 5 59.21 26.34 -24.88
N MET A 6 60.13 26.41 -23.90
CA MET A 6 59.87 25.95 -22.53
C MET A 6 58.88 26.87 -21.80
N VAL A 7 58.99 28.19 -21.94
CA VAL A 7 58.03 29.13 -21.34
C VAL A 7 56.64 28.98 -21.95
N ILE A 8 56.56 28.85 -23.28
CA ILE A 8 55.28 28.59 -23.97
C ILE A 8 54.72 27.24 -23.51
N GLY A 9 55.52 26.17 -23.45
CA GLY A 9 55.09 24.85 -22.97
C GLY A 9 54.59 24.86 -21.53
N PHE A 10 55.27 25.58 -20.63
CA PHE A 10 54.87 25.72 -19.23
C PHE A 10 53.57 26.52 -19.08
N ILE A 11 53.38 27.57 -19.88
CA ILE A 11 52.16 28.38 -19.90
C ILE A 11 51.00 27.60 -20.54
N THR A 12 51.20 26.91 -21.66
CA THR A 12 50.12 26.16 -22.34
C THR A 12 49.68 24.92 -21.56
N VAL A 13 50.61 24.20 -20.93
CA VAL A 13 50.27 23.04 -20.08
C VAL A 13 49.66 23.51 -18.77
N GLY A 14 50.20 24.57 -18.16
CA GLY A 14 49.66 25.14 -16.92
C GLY A 14 48.25 25.73 -17.09
N PHE A 15 48.00 26.50 -18.15
CA PHE A 15 46.66 27.01 -18.46
C PHE A 15 45.70 25.90 -18.92
N GLY A 16 46.16 24.92 -19.70
CA GLY A 16 45.34 23.77 -20.10
C GLY A 16 44.90 22.92 -18.92
N GLN A 17 45.80 22.64 -17.97
CA GLN A 17 45.47 21.93 -16.73
C GLN A 17 44.62 22.77 -15.77
N TRP A 18 44.84 24.09 -15.70
CA TRP A 18 43.99 24.99 -14.93
C TRP A 18 42.58 25.11 -15.51
N TYR A 19 42.44 25.18 -16.83
CA TYR A 19 41.16 25.21 -17.53
C TYR A 19 40.42 23.88 -17.37
N ALA A 20 41.08 22.75 -17.59
CA ALA A 20 40.52 21.43 -17.33
C ALA A 20 40.17 21.23 -15.85
N SER A 21 40.98 21.76 -14.92
CA SER A 21 40.66 21.74 -13.49
C SER A 21 39.48 22.65 -13.16
N ARG A 22 39.31 23.80 -13.82
CA ARG A 22 38.14 24.67 -13.65
C ARG A 22 36.88 24.08 -14.25
N GLU A 23 36.97 23.44 -15.41
CA GLU A 23 35.84 22.71 -15.99
C GLU A 23 35.50 21.49 -15.15
N ASN A 24 36.48 20.76 -14.63
CA ASN A 24 36.25 19.67 -13.69
C ASN A 24 35.69 20.17 -12.36
N LEU A 25 36.15 21.32 -11.83
CA LEU A 25 35.59 21.93 -10.63
C LEU A 25 34.17 22.45 -10.87
N ALA A 26 33.87 23.02 -12.04
CA ALA A 26 32.51 23.41 -12.41
C ALA A 26 31.60 22.19 -12.66
N TYR A 27 32.15 21.10 -13.18
CA TYR A 27 31.47 19.82 -13.34
C TYR A 27 31.22 19.17 -11.97
N VAL A 28 32.17 19.29 -11.04
CA VAL A 28 32.10 18.86 -9.64
C VAL A 28 31.09 19.71 -8.87
N ASP A 29 31.14 21.04 -8.97
CA ASP A 29 30.15 21.97 -8.39
C ASP A 29 28.74 21.75 -8.94
N ASN A 30 28.61 21.30 -10.20
CA ASN A 30 27.34 20.88 -10.78
C ASN A 30 26.96 19.42 -10.47
N ALA A 31 27.91 18.59 -10.03
CA ALA A 31 27.68 17.19 -9.68
C ALA A 31 27.25 17.04 -8.21
N TYR A 32 27.71 17.92 -7.32
CA TYR A 32 27.32 17.94 -5.92
C TYR A 32 26.12 18.85 -5.71
N THR A 33 25.01 18.24 -5.30
CA THR A 33 23.74 18.90 -5.07
C THR A 33 23.48 18.92 -3.57
N THR A 34 23.53 20.09 -2.94
CA THR A 34 22.94 20.27 -1.62
C THR A 34 21.43 20.37 -1.82
N ILE A 35 20.66 19.52 -1.14
CA ILE A 35 19.21 19.64 -1.11
C ILE A 35 18.74 20.12 0.26
N VAL A 36 17.74 20.99 0.24
CA VAL A 36 16.94 21.38 1.40
C VAL A 36 15.69 20.52 1.37
N ALA A 37 15.59 19.57 2.28
CA ALA A 37 14.34 18.87 2.55
C ALA A 37 13.61 19.60 3.66
N ILE A 38 12.30 19.74 3.50
CA ILE A 38 11.45 20.39 4.50
C ILE A 38 10.63 19.30 5.18
N ASP A 39 10.70 19.24 6.50
CA ASP A 39 9.82 18.44 7.33
C ASP A 39 8.40 19.03 7.29
N ASP A 40 7.59 18.45 6.43
CA ASP A 40 6.23 18.85 6.09
C ASP A 40 5.20 17.85 6.62
N ARG A 41 5.52 17.07 7.65
CA ARG A 41 4.58 16.12 8.29
C ARG A 41 3.38 16.83 8.92
N ASP A 42 3.63 17.90 9.66
CA ASP A 42 2.58 18.75 10.26
C ASP A 42 2.04 19.81 9.28
N PHE A 43 2.21 19.58 7.98
CA PHE A 43 2.04 20.58 6.95
C PHE A 43 0.95 20.21 5.96
N TRP A 44 0.23 21.19 5.38
CA TRP A 44 -1.01 20.90 4.64
C TRP A 44 -0.83 20.09 3.36
N ARG A 45 0.39 19.92 2.86
CA ARG A 45 0.64 18.95 1.78
C ARG A 45 0.36 17.52 2.23
N SER A 46 0.65 17.26 3.51
CA SER A 46 0.53 16.00 4.23
C SER A 46 -0.69 15.95 5.17
N THR A 47 -1.47 17.04 5.28
CA THR A 47 -2.73 17.08 6.04
C THR A 47 -3.88 17.43 5.10
N ALA A 48 -5.02 16.75 5.24
CA ALA A 48 -6.12 16.95 4.32
C ALA A 48 -6.67 18.40 4.43
N GLU A 49 -7.08 19.00 3.31
CA GLU A 49 -7.76 20.32 3.35
C GLU A 49 -9.05 20.27 4.19
N ALA A 50 -9.61 19.07 4.33
CA ALA A 50 -10.76 18.74 5.15
C ALA A 50 -10.58 17.34 5.76
N TRP A 51 -10.99 17.08 7.00
CA TRP A 51 -10.91 15.76 7.63
C TRP A 51 -12.23 15.37 8.31
N ILE A 52 -12.47 14.05 8.40
CA ILE A 52 -13.66 13.51 9.04
C ILE A 52 -13.49 13.51 10.56
N GLN A 53 -14.42 14.13 11.27
CA GLN A 53 -14.59 13.95 12.70
C GLN A 53 -15.58 12.80 12.94
N LEU A 54 -15.05 11.60 13.20
CA LEU A 54 -15.90 10.44 13.51
C LEU A 54 -16.54 10.62 14.90
N PRO A 55 -17.84 10.31 15.06
CA PRO A 55 -18.45 10.20 16.39
C PRO A 55 -17.67 9.23 17.26
N SER A 56 -17.61 9.50 18.57
CA SER A 56 -16.92 8.61 19.51
C SER A 56 -17.45 7.16 19.42
N GLY A 57 -16.54 6.22 19.12
CA GLY A 57 -16.86 4.79 19.02
C GLY A 57 -17.29 4.29 17.63
N VAL A 58 -17.08 5.07 16.57
CA VAL A 58 -17.25 4.66 15.17
C VAL A 58 -15.89 4.58 14.49
N ASP A 59 -15.46 3.38 14.09
CA ASP A 59 -14.12 3.15 13.51
C ASP A 59 -14.09 3.31 11.97
N SER A 60 -15.26 3.32 11.32
CA SER A 60 -15.41 3.60 9.88
C SER A 60 -16.84 4.01 9.53
N ILE A 61 -17.00 4.80 8.45
CA ILE A 61 -18.32 5.10 7.87
C ILE A 61 -18.38 4.45 6.48
N ILE A 62 -19.33 3.53 6.29
CA ILE A 62 -19.64 2.96 4.97
C ILE A 62 -20.64 3.90 4.30
N ILE A 63 -20.24 4.53 3.21
CA ILE A 63 -21.11 5.39 2.40
C ILE A 63 -21.59 4.57 1.21
N ALA A 64 -22.91 4.50 1.01
CA ALA A 64 -23.45 3.84 -0.18
C ALA A 64 -23.01 4.58 -1.46
N PRO A 65 -22.87 3.90 -2.60
CA PRO A 65 -22.56 4.57 -3.86
C PRO A 65 -23.57 5.70 -4.15
N GLY A 66 -23.10 6.95 -4.17
CA GLY A 66 -23.91 8.14 -4.46
C GLY A 66 -24.46 8.89 -3.24
N GLU A 67 -24.22 8.42 -2.01
CA GLU A 67 -24.52 9.19 -0.79
C GLU A 67 -23.34 10.09 -0.39
N ASP A 68 -23.64 11.16 0.35
CA ASP A 68 -22.65 12.13 0.83
C ASP A 68 -22.50 12.03 2.36
N LEU A 69 -21.27 12.19 2.86
CA LEU A 69 -21.04 12.44 4.28
C LEU A 69 -21.53 13.85 4.57
N GLY A 70 -22.61 14.00 5.34
CA GLY A 70 -23.15 15.31 5.71
C GLY A 70 -22.06 16.25 6.25
N GLU A 71 -22.16 17.55 5.93
CA GLU A 71 -21.12 18.56 6.24
C GLU A 71 -20.75 18.65 7.73
N GLU A 72 -21.64 18.20 8.62
CA GLU A 72 -21.44 18.16 10.07
C GLU A 72 -20.30 17.25 10.55
N PHE A 73 -19.84 16.31 9.71
CA PHE A 73 -18.72 15.42 10.02
C PHE A 73 -17.40 15.89 9.41
N ILE A 74 -17.35 17.07 8.79
CA ILE A 74 -16.19 17.56 8.03
C ILE A 74 -15.64 18.83 8.70
N GLU A 75 -14.45 18.73 9.28
CA GLU A 75 -13.66 19.90 9.69
C GLU A 75 -12.74 20.32 8.54
N THR A 76 -12.53 21.64 8.35
CA THR A 76 -11.70 22.17 7.26
C THR A 76 -10.55 23.02 7.82
N ARG A 77 -9.44 23.09 7.08
CA ARG A 77 -8.29 23.93 7.44
C ARG A 77 -8.73 25.38 7.67
N ASP A 78 -8.26 25.99 8.76
CA ASP A 78 -8.44 27.42 9.01
C ASP A 78 -7.68 28.24 7.95
N LYS A 79 -8.42 28.76 6.97
CA LYS A 79 -7.89 29.58 5.87
C LYS A 79 -7.40 30.97 6.30
N SER A 80 -7.59 31.36 7.56
CA SER A 80 -7.05 32.62 8.09
C SER A 80 -5.54 32.55 8.34
N ASN A 81 -4.97 31.36 8.51
CA ASN A 81 -3.53 31.16 8.59
C ASN A 81 -2.92 31.15 7.17
N PRO A 82 -1.77 31.83 6.96
CA PRO A 82 -1.08 31.82 5.68
C PRO A 82 -0.71 30.39 5.32
N ASP A 83 -0.84 30.04 4.05
CA ASP A 83 -0.40 28.76 3.52
C ASP A 83 1.13 28.65 3.61
N PRO A 84 1.69 27.77 4.47
CA PRO A 84 3.14 27.73 4.65
C PRO A 84 3.92 27.13 3.45
N TYR A 85 3.25 26.50 2.48
CA TYR A 85 3.85 25.99 1.24
C TYR A 85 4.12 27.19 0.37
N GLN A 86 3.06 27.98 0.18
CA GLN A 86 3.13 29.22 -0.55
C GLN A 86 4.10 30.19 0.11
N LEU A 87 4.13 30.26 1.45
CA LEU A 87 5.10 31.07 2.18
C LEU A 87 6.55 30.67 1.87
N ILE A 88 6.85 29.37 1.84
CA ILE A 88 8.18 28.88 1.47
C ILE A 88 8.49 29.26 0.03
N LEU A 89 7.59 28.98 -0.92
CA LEU A 89 7.75 29.34 -2.33
C LEU A 89 8.04 30.84 -2.50
N ASP A 90 7.23 31.69 -1.89
CA ASP A 90 7.34 33.15 -1.98
C ASP A 90 8.67 33.65 -1.39
N LYS A 91 9.18 32.99 -0.34
CA LYS A 91 10.46 33.34 0.28
C LYS A 91 11.65 32.93 -0.57
N VAL A 92 11.59 31.75 -1.20
CA VAL A 92 12.72 31.20 -1.98
C VAL A 92 12.74 31.71 -3.42
N ASP A 93 11.63 32.26 -3.89
CA ASP A 93 11.54 32.89 -5.21
C ASP A 93 12.61 33.99 -5.37
N GLY A 94 13.34 33.92 -6.48
CA GLY A 94 14.41 34.87 -6.81
C GLY A 94 15.71 34.74 -6.00
N MET A 95 15.84 33.78 -5.08
CA MET A 95 17.11 33.53 -4.37
C MET A 95 18.19 33.00 -5.34
N GLU A 96 19.30 33.72 -5.53
CA GLU A 96 20.34 33.34 -6.50
C GLU A 96 20.99 31.97 -6.22
N MET A 97 20.98 31.49 -4.99
CA MET A 97 21.54 30.18 -4.61
C MET A 97 20.59 29.01 -4.86
N VAL A 98 19.30 29.27 -5.12
CA VAL A 98 18.33 28.23 -5.47
C VAL A 98 18.50 27.91 -6.94
N VAL A 99 18.88 26.66 -7.22
CA VAL A 99 19.05 26.16 -8.60
C VAL A 99 17.70 25.69 -9.14
N GLN A 100 16.95 24.98 -8.30
CA GLN A 100 15.73 24.31 -8.72
C GLN A 100 14.83 24.03 -7.52
N ILE A 101 13.52 24.10 -7.75
CA ILE A 101 12.50 23.66 -6.80
C ILE A 101 11.91 22.36 -7.37
N ASP A 102 11.99 21.28 -6.60
CA ASP A 102 11.39 20.01 -6.95
C ASP A 102 10.07 19.83 -6.20
N ASP A 103 9.01 20.36 -6.79
CA ASP A 103 7.63 20.25 -6.31
C ASP A 103 6.99 18.94 -6.82
N ARG A 104 7.29 17.84 -6.13
CA ARG A 104 6.87 16.50 -6.58
C ARG A 104 5.37 16.33 -6.41
N ARG A 105 4.78 15.60 -7.35
CA ARG A 105 3.37 15.21 -7.30
C ARG A 105 3.28 13.70 -7.37
N SER A 106 2.21 13.15 -6.82
CA SER A 106 1.96 11.73 -6.93
C SER A 106 0.54 11.39 -7.37
N SER A 107 0.42 10.18 -7.90
CA SER A 107 -0.84 9.61 -8.37
C SER A 107 -0.72 8.09 -8.38
N ARG A 108 -1.85 7.39 -8.22
CA ARG A 108 -1.90 5.97 -8.54
C ARG A 108 -2.03 5.80 -10.04
N ALA A 109 -1.36 4.77 -10.56
CA ALA A 109 -1.47 4.37 -11.95
C ALA A 109 -1.84 2.90 -12.04
N TYR A 110 -2.83 2.59 -12.87
CA TYR A 110 -3.08 1.23 -13.32
C TYR A 110 -2.07 0.88 -14.42
N CYS A 111 -1.39 -0.25 -14.26
CA CYS A 111 -0.38 -0.77 -15.18
C CYS A 111 -0.60 -2.28 -15.42
N PRO A 112 -1.29 -2.68 -16.50
CA PRO A 112 -1.64 -4.08 -16.73
C PRO A 112 -0.43 -5.01 -16.88
N GLU A 113 0.75 -4.47 -17.24
CA GLU A 113 1.98 -5.24 -17.42
C GLU A 113 2.65 -5.64 -16.11
N ALA A 114 2.33 -4.98 -15.00
CA ALA A 114 3.04 -5.18 -13.74
C ALA A 114 2.05 -5.45 -12.60
N ALA A 115 2.19 -6.60 -11.94
CA ALA A 115 1.60 -6.81 -10.64
C ALA A 115 2.44 -6.10 -9.57
N THR A 116 1.78 -5.62 -8.52
CA THR A 116 2.42 -5.04 -7.35
C THR A 116 3.37 -6.05 -6.74
N VAL A 117 4.58 -5.59 -6.43
CA VAL A 117 5.48 -6.31 -5.54
C VAL A 117 4.88 -6.25 -4.13
N VAL A 118 4.97 -7.36 -3.43
CA VAL A 118 4.53 -7.54 -2.05
C VAL A 118 5.68 -8.13 -1.26
N HIS A 119 5.65 -7.99 0.08
CA HIS A 119 6.67 -8.62 0.91
C HIS A 119 6.66 -10.14 0.63
N PRO A 120 7.82 -10.79 0.43
CA PRO A 120 7.84 -12.23 0.22
C PRO A 120 7.28 -12.96 1.46
N LEU A 121 6.50 -14.02 1.23
CA LEU A 121 6.06 -14.91 2.30
C LEU A 121 7.29 -15.47 3.03
N GLU A 122 7.26 -15.43 4.37
CA GLU A 122 8.33 -15.99 5.19
C GLU A 122 8.43 -17.51 4.97
N ASP A 123 9.60 -18.09 5.28
CA ASP A 123 9.75 -19.54 5.36
C ASP A 123 8.67 -20.11 6.30
N ILE A 124 7.97 -21.15 5.84
CA ILE A 124 6.80 -21.67 6.57
C ILE A 124 7.15 -22.17 7.98
N ASN A 125 8.39 -22.61 8.22
CA ASN A 125 8.82 -23.04 9.56
C ASN A 125 9.04 -21.84 10.49
N ILE A 126 9.50 -20.70 9.94
CA ILE A 126 9.60 -19.45 10.69
C ILE A 126 8.19 -18.95 11.00
N ALA A 127 7.29 -18.93 10.01
CA ALA A 127 5.93 -18.44 10.19
C ALA A 127 5.14 -19.29 11.20
N THR A 128 5.19 -20.62 11.14
CA THR A 128 4.55 -21.48 12.15
C THR A 128 5.25 -21.40 13.51
N GLY A 129 6.58 -21.27 13.54
CA GLY A 129 7.33 -20.99 14.77
C GLY A 129 6.87 -19.70 15.46
N ARG A 130 6.55 -18.67 14.67
CA ARG A 130 6.02 -17.39 15.15
C ARG A 130 4.64 -17.57 15.76
N GLU A 131 3.72 -18.27 15.08
CA GLU A 131 2.39 -18.58 15.62
C GLU A 131 2.47 -19.36 16.94
N ARG A 132 3.41 -20.31 17.06
CA ARG A 132 3.67 -21.04 18.31
C ARG A 132 4.16 -20.10 19.42
N ALA A 133 5.10 -19.22 19.12
CA ALA A 133 5.65 -18.26 20.07
C ALA A 133 4.59 -17.24 20.54
N LEU A 134 3.76 -16.73 19.62
CA LEU A 134 2.62 -15.87 19.92
C LEU A 134 1.64 -16.54 20.88
N ARG A 135 1.29 -17.82 20.63
CA ARG A 135 0.41 -18.58 21.51
C ARG A 135 1.00 -18.84 22.89
N ALA A 136 2.31 -19.08 22.98
CA ALA A 136 2.97 -19.25 24.27
C ALA A 136 3.08 -17.93 25.05
N GLY A 137 3.21 -16.82 24.33
CA GLY A 137 3.24 -15.46 24.87
C GLY A 137 4.47 -15.16 25.74
N GLY A 138 4.51 -13.94 26.27
CA GLY A 138 5.50 -13.53 27.26
C GLY A 138 6.94 -13.62 26.75
N ILE A 139 7.82 -14.31 27.48
CA ILE A 139 9.25 -14.39 27.16
C ILE A 139 9.51 -15.16 25.86
N GLU A 140 8.72 -16.18 25.55
CA GLU A 140 8.94 -17.02 24.37
C GLU A 140 8.70 -16.24 23.08
N GLU A 141 7.62 -15.44 23.05
CA GLU A 141 7.32 -14.49 21.99
C GLU A 141 8.45 -13.47 21.80
N LEU A 142 8.88 -12.81 22.90
CA LEU A 142 9.96 -11.82 22.86
C LEU A 142 11.29 -12.41 22.36
N VAL A 143 11.64 -13.62 22.79
CA VAL A 143 12.85 -14.32 22.32
C VAL A 143 12.74 -14.64 20.83
N PHE A 144 11.58 -15.09 20.37
CA PHE A 144 11.35 -15.37 18.96
C PHE A 144 11.49 -14.10 18.10
N ILE A 145 10.81 -13.02 18.48
CA ILE A 145 10.88 -11.71 17.80
C ILE A 145 12.32 -11.20 17.77
N SER A 146 13.06 -11.29 18.89
CA SER A 146 14.46 -10.84 18.95
C SER A 146 15.40 -11.57 17.97
N LYS A 147 15.06 -12.81 17.60
CA LYS A 147 15.88 -13.67 16.74
C LYS A 147 15.46 -13.60 15.27
N HIS A 148 14.16 -13.45 15.01
CA HIS A 148 13.57 -13.57 13.68
C HIS A 148 12.96 -12.28 13.15
N GLY A 149 12.98 -11.19 13.94
CA GLY A 149 12.29 -9.94 13.63
C GLY A 149 10.78 -10.05 13.82
N ASP A 150 10.07 -8.94 13.63
CA ASP A 150 8.60 -8.91 13.62
C ASP A 150 8.02 -9.51 12.33
N ALA A 151 6.77 -9.99 12.40
CA ALA A 151 6.06 -10.41 11.19
C ALA A 151 5.66 -9.20 10.35
N TYR A 152 5.81 -9.32 9.04
CA TYR A 152 5.22 -8.35 8.12
C TYR A 152 3.68 -8.44 8.16
N ASN A 153 3.01 -7.32 8.46
CA ASN A 153 1.55 -7.27 8.46
C ASN A 153 1.00 -7.12 7.03
N TYR A 154 0.79 -8.26 6.36
CA TYR A 154 0.23 -8.32 5.00
C TYR A 154 -1.14 -7.67 4.86
N LYS A 155 -1.92 -7.59 5.93
CA LYS A 155 -3.25 -6.99 5.90
C LYS A 155 -3.18 -5.47 5.80
N GLU A 156 -2.25 -4.87 6.55
CA GLU A 156 -2.16 -3.41 6.67
C GLU A 156 -1.18 -2.80 5.67
N PHE A 157 -0.03 -3.43 5.43
CA PHE A 157 1.06 -2.81 4.67
C PHE A 157 1.15 -3.28 3.21
N ALA A 158 0.52 -4.39 2.85
CA ALA A 158 0.59 -4.84 1.47
C ALA A 158 -0.23 -3.94 0.55
N GLU A 159 0.44 -3.39 -0.45
CA GLU A 159 -0.22 -2.79 -1.61
C GLU A 159 -0.77 -3.89 -2.53
N GLY A 160 -1.92 -3.63 -3.15
CA GLY A 160 -2.49 -4.48 -4.21
C GLY A 160 -3.11 -5.82 -3.80
N MET A 161 -2.93 -6.29 -2.56
CA MET A 161 -3.41 -7.62 -2.12
C MET A 161 -4.81 -7.65 -1.47
N SER A 162 -5.37 -6.50 -1.11
CA SER A 162 -6.48 -6.43 -0.16
C SER A 162 -7.81 -6.95 -0.67
N SER A 163 -7.98 -7.27 -1.94
CA SER A 163 -9.25 -7.73 -2.55
C SER A 163 -8.98 -8.74 -3.65
N SER A 164 -9.65 -9.89 -3.59
CA SER A 164 -9.53 -10.96 -4.58
C SER A 164 -10.91 -11.46 -5.03
N CYS A 165 -10.97 -11.88 -6.29
CA CYS A 165 -12.06 -12.68 -6.85
C CYS A 165 -11.49 -14.03 -7.27
N LEU A 166 -11.86 -15.09 -6.55
CA LEU A 166 -11.34 -16.43 -6.77
C LEU A 166 -12.45 -17.46 -6.93
N VAL A 167 -12.10 -18.58 -7.55
CA VAL A 167 -12.96 -19.76 -7.64
C VAL A 167 -12.36 -20.83 -6.75
N GLY A 168 -13.22 -21.52 -6.00
CA GLY A 168 -12.76 -22.63 -5.18
C GLY A 168 -13.85 -23.67 -4.91
N LYS A 169 -13.40 -24.91 -4.75
CA LYS A 169 -14.25 -26.04 -4.38
C LYS A 169 -14.35 -26.12 -2.87
N CYS A 170 -15.56 -26.07 -2.32
CA CYS A 170 -15.75 -26.25 -0.89
C CYS A 170 -15.35 -27.68 -0.50
N VAL A 171 -14.34 -27.84 0.36
CA VAL A 171 -13.79 -29.14 0.77
C VAL A 171 -14.07 -29.47 2.24
N SER A 172 -14.39 -28.46 3.05
CA SER A 172 -14.75 -28.64 4.46
C SER A 172 -15.61 -27.47 4.94
N THR A 173 -16.52 -27.76 5.88
CA THR A 173 -17.22 -26.76 6.67
C THR A 173 -17.17 -27.18 8.15
N GLU A 174 -16.99 -26.20 9.03
CA GLU A 174 -16.93 -26.42 10.47
C GLU A 174 -17.73 -25.32 11.18
N ILE A 175 -18.69 -25.71 12.02
CA ILE A 175 -19.36 -24.80 12.93
C ILE A 175 -18.46 -24.59 14.14
N ILE A 176 -18.15 -23.33 14.43
CA ILE A 176 -17.23 -22.95 15.49
C ILE A 176 -18.06 -22.77 16.76
N THR A 177 -17.69 -23.52 17.80
CA THR A 177 -18.39 -23.46 19.08
C THR A 177 -17.94 -22.20 19.84
N PRO A 178 -18.85 -21.29 20.22
CA PRO A 178 -18.51 -20.12 21.03
C PRO A 178 -17.83 -20.52 22.32
N VAL A 179 -16.79 -19.79 22.69
CA VAL A 179 -16.01 -20.19 23.86
C VAL A 179 -16.70 -19.71 25.12
N THR A 180 -16.87 -20.63 26.06
CA THR A 180 -17.60 -20.42 27.31
C THR A 180 -16.59 -20.30 28.46
N GLY A 181 -16.16 -19.07 28.79
CA GLY A 181 -15.26 -18.80 29.93
C GLY A 181 -14.62 -17.40 29.91
N ASP A 182 -14.05 -16.98 31.05
CA ASP A 182 -13.09 -15.87 31.11
C ASP A 182 -11.78 -16.36 30.48
N ILE A 183 -11.48 -15.90 29.27
CA ILE A 183 -10.24 -16.24 28.57
C ILE A 183 -9.27 -15.06 28.73
N ASP A 184 -8.09 -15.24 29.29
CA ASP A 184 -7.04 -14.20 29.28
C ASP A 184 -6.31 -14.09 27.91
N CYS A 185 -6.89 -14.68 26.86
CA CYS A 185 -6.23 -14.97 25.58
C CYS A 185 -7.09 -14.58 24.36
N TRP A 186 -8.05 -13.65 24.50
CA TRP A 186 -9.02 -13.33 23.44
C TRP A 186 -8.37 -12.91 22.11
N TRP A 187 -7.16 -12.34 22.12
CA TRP A 187 -6.37 -11.99 20.94
C TRP A 187 -5.77 -13.20 20.19
N LEU A 188 -5.69 -14.37 20.83
CA LEU A 188 -5.23 -15.63 20.21
C LEU A 188 -6.39 -16.44 19.59
N MET A 189 -7.63 -16.07 19.91
CA MET A 189 -8.82 -16.76 19.44
C MET A 189 -9.28 -16.10 18.15
N GLU A 190 -9.09 -16.76 17.02
CA GLU A 190 -9.66 -16.32 15.74
C GLU A 190 -11.19 -16.42 15.79
N GLY A 191 -11.84 -15.35 16.25
CA GLY A 191 -13.28 -15.17 16.14
C GLY A 191 -14.09 -15.96 17.17
N SER A 192 -14.24 -15.42 18.37
CA SER A 192 -15.27 -15.89 19.29
C SER A 192 -16.03 -14.68 19.84
N ARG A 193 -17.11 -14.29 19.16
CA ARG A 193 -18.09 -13.36 19.74
C ARG A 193 -19.01 -14.14 20.69
N VAL A 194 -19.31 -13.58 21.86
CA VAL A 194 -20.05 -14.27 22.93
C VAL A 194 -21.42 -14.76 22.45
N GLY A 195 -21.53 -16.06 22.18
CA GLY A 195 -22.76 -16.75 21.78
C GLY A 195 -23.26 -16.47 20.36
N GLN A 196 -22.44 -15.96 19.45
CA GLN A 196 -22.80 -15.85 18.03
C GLN A 196 -22.51 -17.16 17.30
N LEU A 197 -23.39 -17.61 16.40
CA LEU A 197 -23.06 -18.72 15.49
C LEU A 197 -22.02 -18.27 14.48
N GLU A 198 -20.89 -18.97 14.45
CA GLU A 198 -19.76 -18.72 13.58
C GLU A 198 -19.38 -20.04 12.87
N TYR A 199 -18.83 -19.95 11.66
CA TYR A 199 -18.36 -21.11 10.91
C TYR A 199 -17.14 -20.78 10.05
N ALA A 200 -16.35 -21.81 9.77
CA ALA A 200 -15.32 -21.80 8.75
C ALA A 200 -15.76 -22.66 7.56
N ALA A 201 -15.54 -22.16 6.34
CA ALA A 201 -15.62 -22.94 5.12
C ALA A 201 -14.26 -22.94 4.43
N ILE A 202 -13.75 -24.11 4.09
CA ILE A 202 -12.46 -24.27 3.42
C ILE A 202 -12.69 -24.56 1.96
N PHE A 203 -11.99 -23.84 1.10
CA PHE A 203 -12.05 -23.98 -0.34
C PHE A 203 -10.67 -24.38 -0.87
N GLU A 204 -10.61 -25.43 -1.68
CA GLU A 204 -9.44 -25.68 -2.52
C GLU A 204 -9.51 -24.72 -3.71
N ILE A 205 -8.47 -23.90 -3.88
CA ILE A 205 -8.46 -22.80 -4.85
C ILE A 205 -8.24 -23.36 -6.26
N ASP A 206 -9.14 -23.02 -7.19
CA ASP A 206 -8.88 -23.19 -8.62
C ASP A 206 -8.20 -21.95 -9.16
N HIS A 207 -6.86 -21.98 -9.19
CA HIS A 207 -6.03 -20.89 -9.70
C HIS A 207 -6.28 -20.59 -11.18
N SER A 208 -6.72 -21.58 -11.97
CA SER A 208 -6.97 -21.41 -13.40
C SER A 208 -8.30 -20.71 -13.70
N GLN A 209 -9.27 -20.87 -12.80
CA GLN A 209 -10.58 -20.23 -12.87
C GLN A 209 -10.66 -18.95 -12.04
N SER A 210 -9.63 -18.57 -11.28
CA SER A 210 -9.66 -17.39 -10.42
C SER A 210 -9.33 -16.10 -11.20
N PRO A 211 -10.31 -15.20 -11.45
CA PRO A 211 -10.14 -14.09 -12.38
C PRO A 211 -9.37 -12.87 -11.83
N ALA A 212 -9.18 -12.78 -10.52
CA ALA A 212 -8.37 -11.74 -9.89
C ALA A 212 -7.77 -12.26 -8.57
N LEU A 213 -6.57 -12.80 -8.66
CA LEU A 213 -5.80 -13.29 -7.51
C LEU A 213 -4.34 -12.84 -7.66
N HIS A 214 -3.78 -12.27 -6.60
CA HIS A 214 -2.42 -11.76 -6.65
C HIS A 214 -1.40 -12.91 -6.88
N PRO A 215 -0.38 -12.75 -7.76
CA PRO A 215 0.57 -13.82 -8.09
C PRO A 215 1.33 -14.43 -6.90
N VAL A 216 1.52 -13.66 -5.83
CA VAL A 216 2.13 -14.15 -4.58
C VAL A 216 1.36 -15.32 -3.95
N PHE A 217 0.07 -15.45 -4.26
CA PHE A 217 -0.81 -16.48 -3.73
C PHE A 217 -0.86 -17.74 -4.59
N ARG A 218 -0.11 -17.82 -5.69
CA ARG A 218 -0.15 -18.94 -6.65
C ARG A 218 0.09 -20.31 -6.01
N ASP A 219 0.83 -20.35 -4.91
CA ASP A 219 1.22 -21.58 -4.21
C ASP A 219 0.30 -21.88 -3.01
N CYS A 220 -0.63 -20.97 -2.68
CA CYS A 220 -1.64 -21.23 -1.65
C CYS A 220 -2.67 -22.22 -2.19
N LYS A 221 -2.81 -23.37 -1.53
CA LYS A 221 -3.80 -24.39 -1.92
C LYS A 221 -5.21 -24.08 -1.43
N TYR A 222 -5.31 -23.50 -0.23
CA TYR A 222 -6.58 -23.33 0.46
C TYR A 222 -6.93 -21.87 0.68
N TYR A 223 -8.21 -21.56 0.54
CA TYR A 223 -8.84 -20.35 1.04
C TYR A 223 -9.78 -20.72 2.20
N ARG A 224 -9.55 -20.11 3.37
CA ARG A 224 -10.41 -20.22 4.54
C ARG A 224 -11.32 -19.01 4.58
N LEU A 225 -12.62 -19.28 4.42
CA LEU A 225 -13.68 -18.33 4.68
C LEU A 225 -14.12 -18.42 6.13
N TYR A 226 -14.05 -17.32 6.86
CA TYR A 226 -14.63 -17.19 8.20
C TYR A 226 -15.87 -16.31 8.14
N SER A 227 -17.01 -16.78 8.65
CA SER A 227 -18.27 -16.02 8.61
C SER A 227 -19.27 -16.45 9.69
N TRP A 228 -20.35 -15.68 9.81
CA TRP A 228 -21.45 -15.89 10.76
C TRP A 228 -22.83 -15.79 10.10
N ASN A 229 -22.88 -15.57 8.78
CA ASN A 229 -24.14 -15.48 8.03
C ASN A 229 -24.53 -16.86 7.50
N ILE A 230 -25.72 -17.32 7.86
CA ILE A 230 -26.31 -18.55 7.33
C ILE A 230 -27.50 -18.25 6.42
N CYS A 231 -27.94 -19.26 5.67
CA CYS A 231 -29.08 -19.14 4.77
C CYS A 231 -30.41 -18.94 5.52
N PRO A 232 -31.44 -18.34 4.87
CA PRO A 232 -32.79 -18.23 5.43
C PRO A 232 -33.43 -19.56 5.85
N ASP A 233 -32.99 -20.68 5.30
CA ASP A 233 -33.40 -22.03 5.68
C ASP A 233 -32.53 -22.64 6.79
N PHE A 234 -31.74 -21.81 7.47
CA PHE A 234 -30.84 -22.15 8.58
C PHE A 234 -29.70 -23.12 8.24
N LYS A 235 -29.42 -23.37 6.97
CA LYS A 235 -28.25 -24.16 6.54
C LYS A 235 -27.02 -23.30 6.39
N LEU A 236 -25.85 -23.93 6.49
CA LEU A 236 -24.61 -23.31 6.05
C LEU A 236 -24.69 -23.00 4.55
N PRO A 237 -24.13 -21.87 4.09
CA PRO A 237 -24.30 -21.47 2.70
C PRO A 237 -23.44 -22.23 1.68
N TYR A 238 -22.53 -23.07 2.18
CA TYR A 238 -21.55 -23.79 1.39
C TYR A 238 -21.72 -25.30 1.54
N THR A 239 -21.79 -26.00 0.41
CA THR A 239 -21.94 -27.45 0.34
C THR A 239 -20.62 -28.06 -0.11
N VAL A 240 -20.12 -29.04 0.64
CA VAL A 240 -18.87 -29.75 0.32
C VAL A 240 -18.99 -30.46 -1.03
N GLY A 241 -17.97 -30.31 -1.87
CA GLY A 241 -17.88 -30.85 -3.23
C GLY A 241 -18.27 -29.86 -4.33
N GLU A 242 -18.97 -28.78 -3.98
CA GLU A 242 -19.48 -27.78 -4.93
C GLU A 242 -18.48 -26.64 -5.14
N ASP A 243 -18.52 -26.05 -6.34
CA ASP A 243 -17.65 -24.95 -6.75
C ASP A 243 -18.33 -23.59 -6.50
N TYR A 244 -17.54 -22.61 -6.05
CA TYR A 244 -18.03 -21.29 -5.68
C TYR A 244 -17.15 -20.18 -6.24
N PHE A 245 -17.80 -19.10 -6.69
CA PHE A 245 -17.17 -17.81 -6.90
C PHE A 245 -17.17 -17.00 -5.60
N LEU A 246 -16.00 -16.54 -5.18
CA LEU A 246 -15.74 -15.92 -3.89
C LEU A 246 -15.10 -14.54 -4.10
N GLN A 247 -15.65 -13.53 -3.43
CA GLN A 247 -15.27 -12.12 -3.61
C GLN A 247 -15.05 -11.49 -2.23
N PHE A 248 -13.81 -11.46 -1.76
CA PHE A 248 -13.47 -10.99 -0.41
C PHE A 248 -12.13 -10.29 -0.37
N SER A 249 -11.92 -9.55 0.71
CA SER A 249 -10.58 -9.22 1.13
C SER A 249 -9.85 -10.48 1.57
N THR A 250 -8.59 -10.60 1.15
CA THR A 250 -7.78 -11.80 1.39
C THR A 250 -6.39 -11.42 1.84
N TYR A 251 -5.82 -12.19 2.76
CA TYR A 251 -4.43 -12.05 3.15
C TYR A 251 -3.85 -13.44 3.49
N PRO A 252 -2.54 -13.63 3.35
CA PRO A 252 -1.91 -14.90 3.63
C PRO A 252 -1.78 -15.12 5.15
N LYS A 253 -2.01 -16.34 5.61
CA LYS A 253 -1.70 -16.80 6.96
C LYS A 253 -0.96 -18.13 6.92
N ALA A 254 -0.12 -18.37 7.91
CA ALA A 254 0.56 -19.65 8.06
C ALA A 254 -0.32 -20.59 8.89
N TYR A 255 -0.57 -21.79 8.36
CA TYR A 255 -1.23 -22.84 9.10
C TYR A 255 -0.19 -23.68 9.84
N ASP A 256 -0.36 -23.78 11.16
CA ASP A 256 0.38 -24.71 12.00
C ASP A 256 -0.50 -25.93 12.34
N PRO A 257 -0.12 -27.15 11.95
CA PRO A 257 -0.89 -28.36 12.26
C PRO A 257 -1.10 -28.60 13.76
N ASP A 258 -0.18 -28.12 14.60
CA ASP A 258 -0.28 -28.23 16.06
C ASP A 258 -1.27 -27.22 16.66
N ASP A 259 -1.72 -26.23 15.89
CA ASP A 259 -2.63 -25.17 16.35
C ASP A 259 -4.09 -25.61 16.41
N ILE A 260 -4.64 -25.71 17.61
CA ILE A 260 -6.03 -26.15 17.83
C ILE A 260 -7.06 -25.04 17.55
N TYR A 261 -6.61 -23.80 17.36
CA TYR A 261 -7.50 -22.64 17.19
C TYR A 261 -7.81 -22.35 15.72
N THR A 262 -6.95 -22.76 14.77
CA THR A 262 -7.24 -22.61 13.34
C THR A 262 -8.32 -23.61 12.89
N THR A 263 -9.57 -23.14 12.83
CA THR A 263 -10.74 -23.97 12.48
C THR A 263 -10.82 -24.28 10.98
N GLY A 264 -11.35 -25.46 10.65
CA GLY A 264 -11.65 -25.97 9.31
C GLY A 264 -10.45 -26.62 8.61
N LEU A 265 -9.24 -26.06 8.75
CA LEU A 265 -8.06 -26.52 7.98
C LEU A 265 -7.55 -27.91 8.40
N ARG A 266 -7.65 -28.26 9.69
CA ARG A 266 -7.29 -29.59 10.21
C ARG A 266 -8.04 -30.74 9.54
N ALA A 267 -9.22 -30.48 9.00
CA ALA A 267 -10.01 -31.49 8.30
C ALA A 267 -9.48 -31.80 6.89
N VAL A 268 -8.61 -30.94 6.33
CA VAL A 268 -8.17 -31.04 4.93
C VAL A 268 -6.65 -31.14 4.77
N THR A 269 -5.87 -30.86 5.81
CA THR A 269 -4.40 -30.95 5.76
C THR A 269 -3.78 -31.18 7.14
N GLU A 270 -2.70 -31.97 7.16
CA GLU A 270 -1.81 -32.20 8.31
C GLU A 270 -0.45 -31.49 8.14
N GLU A 271 -0.23 -30.82 7.01
CA GLU A 271 1.03 -30.16 6.66
C GLU A 271 0.96 -28.65 6.89
N ALA A 272 2.04 -28.11 7.47
CA ALA A 272 2.25 -26.68 7.61
C ALA A 272 2.35 -26.02 6.22
N GLN A 273 1.54 -24.99 5.97
CA GLN A 273 1.51 -24.30 4.69
C GLN A 273 0.91 -22.90 4.80
N TRP A 274 1.16 -22.08 3.79
CA TRP A 274 0.45 -20.82 3.61
C TRP A 274 -0.96 -21.07 3.05
N TYR A 275 -1.94 -20.38 3.60
CA TYR A 275 -3.32 -20.35 3.10
C TYR A 275 -3.82 -18.92 3.02
N LEU A 276 -4.89 -18.71 2.25
CA LEU A 276 -5.57 -17.42 2.18
C LEU A 276 -6.68 -17.36 3.22
N ALA A 277 -6.71 -16.31 4.02
CA ALA A 277 -7.78 -16.08 5.00
C ALA A 277 -8.65 -14.90 4.56
N THR A 278 -9.92 -14.89 4.97
CA THR A 278 -10.79 -13.72 4.84
C THR A 278 -10.25 -12.55 5.65
N GLY A 279 -10.13 -11.38 5.01
CA GLY A 279 -10.01 -10.05 5.64
C GLY A 279 -11.04 -9.93 6.75
N SER A 280 -10.61 -9.66 7.99
CA SER A 280 -11.50 -9.60 9.16
C SER A 280 -12.80 -8.87 8.83
N VAL A 281 -13.93 -9.55 9.01
CA VAL A 281 -15.20 -8.88 9.18
C VAL A 281 -15.11 -8.25 10.57
N ASP A 282 -14.66 -7.00 10.62
CA ASP A 282 -14.67 -6.18 11.82
C ASP A 282 -13.97 -6.81 13.06
N ASN A 283 -12.66 -6.57 13.18
CA ASN A 283 -11.88 -6.82 14.39
C ASN A 283 -12.28 -5.86 15.54
N SER A 284 -13.39 -5.11 15.48
CA SER A 284 -13.89 -4.46 16.68
C SER A 284 -14.18 -5.56 17.72
N ILE A 285 -13.31 -5.62 18.72
CA ILE A 285 -13.31 -6.50 19.90
C ILE A 285 -14.55 -6.21 20.78
N ASN A 286 -15.56 -5.53 20.26
CA ASN A 286 -16.77 -5.25 20.99
C ASN A 286 -17.64 -6.52 20.97
N PRO A 287 -17.99 -7.11 22.14
CA PRO A 287 -18.87 -8.27 22.23
C PRO A 287 -20.32 -7.89 21.89
N ARG A 288 -20.53 -7.40 20.67
CA ARG A 288 -21.82 -6.97 20.14
C ARG A 288 -22.31 -8.03 19.17
N VAL A 289 -23.49 -8.55 19.49
CA VAL A 289 -24.34 -9.29 18.57
C VAL A 289 -24.52 -8.44 17.31
N LYS A 290 -24.35 -9.04 16.12
CA LYS A 290 -24.54 -8.33 14.86
C LYS A 290 -25.99 -7.79 14.82
N PRO A 291 -26.21 -6.49 14.52
CA PRO A 291 -27.55 -5.96 14.34
C PRO A 291 -28.37 -6.82 13.37
N GLY A 292 -29.61 -7.16 13.74
CA GLY A 292 -30.48 -8.03 12.96
C GLY A 292 -30.36 -9.53 13.24
N SER A 293 -29.44 -9.95 14.12
CA SER A 293 -29.38 -11.36 14.53
C SER A 293 -30.63 -11.80 15.30
N VAL A 294 -31.03 -13.06 15.10
CA VAL A 294 -32.19 -13.69 15.74
C VAL A 294 -31.74 -14.70 16.81
N PRO A 295 -32.58 -15.01 17.81
CA PRO A 295 -32.27 -16.05 18.79
C PRO A 295 -32.07 -17.42 18.13
N PHE A 296 -31.06 -18.16 18.60
CA PHE A 296 -30.85 -19.54 18.20
C PHE A 296 -31.95 -20.46 18.76
N THR A 297 -32.43 -21.42 17.97
CA THR A 297 -33.55 -22.31 18.33
C THR A 297 -33.18 -23.79 18.16
N GLU A 298 -33.96 -24.68 18.80
CA GLU A 298 -33.82 -26.13 18.62
C GLU A 298 -34.02 -26.56 17.16
N GLU A 299 -34.89 -25.87 16.42
CA GLU A 299 -35.09 -26.11 14.99
C GLU A 299 -33.82 -25.80 14.19
N MET A 300 -33.18 -24.65 14.44
CA MET A 300 -31.92 -24.29 13.80
C MET A 300 -30.82 -25.31 14.14
N ALA A 301 -30.73 -25.72 15.40
CA ALA A 301 -29.77 -26.73 15.84
C ALA A 301 -29.97 -28.08 15.11
N ALA A 302 -31.23 -28.50 14.94
CA ALA A 302 -31.59 -29.71 14.22
C ALA A 302 -31.22 -29.63 12.73
N VAL A 303 -31.45 -28.48 12.07
CA VAL A 303 -31.06 -28.25 10.66
C VAL A 303 -29.55 -28.29 10.48
N LEU A 304 -28.80 -27.70 11.42
CA LEU A 304 -27.35 -27.65 11.40
C LEU A 304 -26.68 -28.95 11.89
N GLY A 305 -27.45 -29.88 12.45
CA GLY A 305 -26.93 -31.13 12.99
C GLY A 305 -26.07 -30.97 14.25
N ILE A 306 -26.32 -29.95 15.07
CA ILE A 306 -25.56 -29.64 16.30
C ILE A 306 -26.43 -29.72 17.56
N SER A 307 -25.79 -29.86 18.73
CA SER A 307 -26.51 -29.86 20.02
C SER A 307 -27.03 -28.47 20.35
N TYR A 308 -28.34 -28.31 20.54
CA TYR A 308 -28.90 -27.03 20.99
C TYR A 308 -28.36 -26.63 22.38
N HIS A 309 -28.33 -27.58 23.32
CA HIS A 309 -27.96 -27.30 24.71
C HIS A 309 -26.45 -27.14 24.94
N ASP A 310 -25.63 -27.85 24.16
CA ASP A 310 -24.17 -27.87 24.37
C ASP A 310 -23.42 -26.91 23.42
N SER A 311 -24.11 -26.31 22.44
CA SER A 311 -23.47 -25.43 21.45
C SER A 311 -22.92 -24.14 22.02
N GLY A 312 -23.46 -23.61 23.13
CA GLY A 312 -23.11 -22.27 23.61
C GLY A 312 -23.57 -21.12 22.68
N ILE A 313 -24.25 -21.43 21.57
CA ILE A 313 -24.78 -20.47 20.61
C ILE A 313 -26.09 -19.87 21.15
N LYS A 314 -26.22 -18.56 21.01
CA LYS A 314 -27.37 -17.74 21.46
C LYS A 314 -28.00 -16.96 20.32
N TRP A 315 -27.20 -16.54 19.35
CA TRP A 315 -27.59 -15.63 18.28
C TRP A 315 -27.14 -16.14 16.92
N VAL A 316 -27.96 -15.91 15.90
CA VAL A 316 -27.70 -16.31 14.51
C VAL A 316 -27.99 -15.13 13.58
N SER A 317 -27.10 -14.91 12.61
CA SER A 317 -27.33 -13.93 11.54
C SER A 317 -27.81 -14.64 10.28
N VAL A 318 -28.96 -14.20 9.76
CA VAL A 318 -29.67 -14.85 8.65
C VAL A 318 -29.73 -13.88 7.47
N ASP A 319 -28.59 -13.70 6.81
CA ASP A 319 -28.43 -12.77 5.68
C ASP A 319 -27.98 -13.49 4.39
N GLY A 320 -27.82 -14.83 4.40
CA GLY A 320 -27.38 -15.61 3.24
C GLY A 320 -25.87 -15.63 2.99
N ALA A 321 -25.48 -16.30 1.91
CA ALA A 321 -24.09 -16.53 1.52
C ALA A 321 -23.44 -15.27 0.90
N PRO A 322 -22.19 -14.96 1.25
CA PRO A 322 -21.43 -13.98 0.48
C PRO A 322 -20.75 -14.57 -0.78
N GLY A 323 -20.79 -15.90 -0.99
CA GLY A 323 -20.27 -16.57 -2.19
C GLY A 323 -21.37 -17.12 -3.09
N ILE A 324 -21.09 -17.29 -4.38
CA ILE A 324 -22.06 -17.73 -5.39
C ILE A 324 -21.71 -19.13 -5.86
N LYS A 325 -22.66 -20.07 -5.77
CA LYS A 325 -22.46 -21.43 -6.30
C LYS A 325 -22.37 -21.38 -7.83
N LEU A 326 -21.39 -22.09 -8.39
CA LEU A 326 -21.20 -22.22 -9.82
C LEU A 326 -21.79 -23.55 -10.33
N GLU A 327 -22.53 -23.49 -11.43
CA GLU A 327 -23.01 -24.68 -12.16
C GLU A 327 -22.10 -25.06 -13.35
N GLY A 328 -20.98 -24.35 -13.52
CA GLY A 328 -20.07 -24.48 -14.66
C GLY A 328 -18.83 -23.60 -14.50
N SER A 329 -18.23 -23.16 -15.62
CA SER A 329 -17.06 -22.29 -15.58
C SER A 329 -17.40 -20.89 -15.06
N VAL A 330 -16.42 -20.18 -14.49
CA VAL A 330 -16.64 -18.80 -14.06
C VAL A 330 -16.94 -17.88 -15.24
N GLN A 331 -16.38 -18.19 -16.42
CA GLN A 331 -16.57 -17.42 -17.64
C GLN A 331 -18.03 -17.49 -18.10
N ASP A 332 -18.64 -18.68 -18.06
CA ASP A 332 -20.06 -18.84 -18.36
C ASP A 332 -20.91 -18.06 -17.34
N PHE A 333 -20.60 -18.19 -16.05
CA PHE A 333 -21.27 -17.46 -14.98
C PHE A 333 -21.23 -15.94 -15.19
N LEU A 334 -20.07 -15.37 -15.54
CA LEU A 334 -19.89 -13.92 -15.75
C LEU A 334 -20.68 -13.37 -16.95
N THR A 335 -21.18 -14.23 -17.86
CA THR A 335 -22.08 -13.83 -18.95
C THR A 335 -23.56 -13.81 -18.55
N THR A 336 -23.91 -14.35 -17.40
CA THR A 336 -25.29 -14.36 -16.89
C THR A 336 -25.70 -13.00 -16.30
N GLU A 337 -27.00 -12.79 -16.09
CA GLU A 337 -27.52 -11.60 -15.42
C GLU A 337 -26.99 -11.47 -13.98
N GLU A 338 -26.82 -12.59 -13.25
CA GLU A 338 -26.29 -12.63 -11.89
C GLU A 338 -24.77 -12.38 -11.84
N GLY A 339 -24.03 -12.84 -12.85
CA GLY A 339 -22.59 -12.65 -12.94
C GLY A 339 -22.15 -11.29 -13.47
N ALA A 340 -22.96 -10.60 -14.27
CA ALA A 340 -22.60 -9.34 -14.90
C ALA A 340 -22.11 -8.25 -13.90
N PRO A 341 -22.73 -8.06 -12.71
CA PRO A 341 -22.23 -7.12 -11.71
C PRO A 341 -20.83 -7.48 -11.15
N ARG A 342 -20.43 -8.76 -11.21
CA ARG A 342 -19.15 -9.24 -10.67
C ARG A 342 -17.96 -8.86 -11.54
N VAL A 343 -18.21 -8.62 -12.83
CA VAL A 343 -17.19 -8.18 -13.79
C VAL A 343 -16.53 -6.88 -13.35
N GLU A 344 -17.30 -5.91 -12.84
CA GLU A 344 -16.73 -4.65 -12.37
C GLU A 344 -15.88 -4.85 -11.11
N TRP A 345 -16.28 -5.76 -10.22
CA TRP A 345 -15.48 -6.09 -9.04
C TRP A 345 -14.16 -6.78 -9.38
N ILE A 346 -14.18 -7.68 -10.37
CA ILE A 346 -12.97 -8.29 -10.93
C ILE A 346 -12.03 -7.21 -11.48
N LYS A 347 -12.56 -6.22 -12.21
CA LYS A 347 -11.74 -5.08 -12.67
C LYS A 347 -11.16 -4.28 -11.51
N HIS A 348 -11.91 -4.04 -10.43
CA HIS A 348 -11.38 -3.35 -9.25
C HIS A 348 -10.27 -4.14 -8.55
N CYS A 349 -10.42 -5.45 -8.40
CA CYS A 349 -9.38 -6.30 -7.83
C CYS A 349 -8.13 -6.27 -8.72
N ASN A 350 -8.29 -6.45 -10.04
CA ASN A 350 -7.17 -6.36 -10.98
C ASN A 350 -6.53 -4.96 -11.01
N ARG A 351 -7.30 -3.87 -10.92
CA ARG A 351 -6.74 -2.52 -10.80
C ARG A 351 -5.83 -2.41 -9.59
N ASN A 352 -6.20 -2.99 -8.44
CA ASN A 352 -5.37 -2.98 -7.24
C ASN A 352 -4.12 -3.84 -7.39
N ILE A 353 -4.26 -5.08 -7.89
CA ILE A 353 -3.14 -5.99 -8.16
C ILE A 353 -2.13 -5.33 -9.11
N HIS A 354 -2.61 -4.54 -10.07
CA HIS A 354 -1.81 -3.86 -11.07
C HIS A 354 -1.67 -2.35 -10.79
N GLY A 355 -1.79 -1.96 -9.52
CA GLY A 355 -1.77 -0.57 -9.10
C GLY A 355 -0.40 -0.14 -8.61
N LEU A 356 0.26 0.73 -9.37
CA LEU A 356 1.55 1.30 -9.01
C LEU A 356 1.39 2.70 -8.45
N THR A 357 2.35 3.13 -7.63
CA THR A 357 2.44 4.50 -7.13
C THR A 357 3.40 5.27 -8.03
N VAL A 358 2.94 6.33 -8.66
CA VAL A 358 3.79 7.18 -9.49
C VAL A 358 4.13 8.45 -8.75
N ILE A 359 5.42 8.74 -8.62
CA ILE A 359 5.93 10.01 -8.14
C ILE A 359 6.59 10.73 -9.31
N SER A 360 6.08 11.91 -9.64
CA SER A 360 6.69 12.76 -10.64
C SER A 360 7.70 13.70 -9.98
N THR A 361 8.89 13.77 -10.55
CA THR A 361 10.01 14.59 -10.05
C THR A 361 10.75 15.21 -11.21
N SER A 362 11.34 16.36 -10.95
CA SER A 362 12.20 17.04 -11.89
C SER A 362 13.61 16.44 -11.94
N ASN A 363 14.05 15.76 -10.87
CA ASN A 363 15.32 15.04 -10.80
C ASN A 363 15.32 14.05 -9.62
N LEU A 364 15.70 12.78 -9.84
CA LEU A 364 15.81 11.80 -8.76
C LEU A 364 16.72 12.21 -7.60
N TYR A 365 17.83 12.93 -7.87
CA TYR A 365 18.77 13.36 -6.82
C TYR A 365 18.28 14.57 -6.00
N ALA A 366 17.09 15.12 -6.33
CA ALA A 366 16.39 16.06 -5.47
C ALA A 366 15.70 15.35 -4.28
N LEU A 367 15.49 14.03 -4.35
CA LEU A 367 14.88 13.26 -3.28
C LEU A 367 15.92 12.92 -2.18
N PRO A 368 15.58 13.07 -0.89
CA PRO A 368 16.48 12.77 0.23
C PRO A 368 17.17 11.40 0.17
N SER A 369 16.43 10.34 -0.13
CA SER A 369 16.96 8.98 -0.20
C SER A 369 17.96 8.78 -1.34
N PHE A 370 17.74 9.40 -2.49
CA PHE A 370 18.71 9.37 -3.60
C PHE A 370 19.95 10.23 -3.31
N ASN A 371 19.76 11.39 -2.66
CA ASN A 371 20.86 12.27 -2.31
C ASN A 371 21.78 11.65 -1.23
N LYS A 372 21.21 10.98 -0.22
CA LYS A 372 21.96 10.25 0.82
C LYS A 372 22.65 8.98 0.30
N GLY A 373 22.23 8.47 -0.85
CA GLY A 373 22.70 7.19 -1.37
C GLY A 373 21.97 5.96 -0.80
N ASP A 374 20.88 6.15 -0.05
CA ASP A 374 19.99 5.07 0.36
C ASP A 374 19.31 4.45 -0.87
N ALA A 375 18.91 5.31 -1.82
CA ALA A 375 18.43 4.93 -3.13
C ALA A 375 19.44 5.28 -4.22
N TYR A 376 19.62 4.42 -5.22
CA TYR A 376 20.53 4.68 -6.34
C TYR A 376 20.17 3.85 -7.56
N ILE A 377 20.50 4.37 -8.75
CA ILE A 377 20.27 3.67 -10.01
C ILE A 377 21.34 2.58 -10.17
N ILE A 378 20.89 1.32 -10.29
CA ILE A 378 21.77 0.16 -10.51
C ILE A 378 21.94 -0.19 -11.98
N GLU A 379 20.98 0.20 -12.82
CA GLU A 379 21.01 -0.01 -14.26
C GLU A 379 20.37 1.17 -14.98
N GLY A 380 20.93 1.61 -16.11
CA GLY A 380 20.39 2.71 -16.90
C GLY A 380 20.83 4.08 -16.37
N ARG A 381 19.92 5.05 -16.36
CA ARG A 381 20.23 6.44 -16.01
C ARG A 381 19.04 7.21 -15.43
N ASN A 382 19.35 8.36 -14.85
CA ASN A 382 18.37 9.37 -14.46
C ASN A 382 17.79 10.09 -15.70
N PHE A 383 16.76 10.89 -15.49
CA PHE A 383 16.21 11.82 -16.49
C PHE A 383 17.30 12.79 -16.97
N SER A 384 17.33 13.05 -18.27
CA SER A 384 18.08 14.18 -18.82
C SER A 384 17.28 15.48 -18.65
N ASP A 385 17.97 16.62 -18.64
CA ASP A 385 17.32 17.94 -18.57
C ASP A 385 16.26 18.12 -19.66
N GLN A 386 16.54 17.64 -20.88
CA GLN A 386 15.58 17.67 -21.98
C GLN A 386 14.33 16.83 -21.69
N GLU A 387 14.47 15.62 -21.14
CA GLU A 387 13.33 14.77 -20.78
C GLU A 387 12.51 15.38 -19.64
N ALA A 388 13.18 15.95 -18.64
CA ALA A 388 12.55 16.68 -17.55
C ALA A 388 11.77 17.90 -18.06
N ASP A 389 12.37 18.68 -18.97
CA ASP A 389 11.79 19.91 -19.48
C ASP A 389 10.63 19.72 -20.45
N THR A 390 10.68 18.65 -21.24
CA THR A 390 9.65 18.32 -22.23
C THR A 390 8.53 17.44 -21.67
N GLY A 391 8.70 16.86 -20.48
CA GLY A 391 7.76 15.87 -19.95
C GLY A 391 7.75 14.58 -20.77
N SER A 392 8.94 14.13 -21.18
CA SER A 392 9.07 12.89 -21.97
C SER A 392 8.49 11.69 -21.22
N LYS A 393 7.80 10.80 -21.95
CA LYS A 393 7.16 9.59 -21.39
C LYS A 393 8.19 8.48 -21.13
N VAL A 394 9.03 8.71 -20.13
CA VAL A 394 10.05 7.80 -19.63
C VAL A 394 9.86 7.57 -18.14
N CYS A 395 10.35 6.45 -17.61
CA CYS A 395 10.24 6.14 -16.19
C CYS A 395 11.49 5.45 -15.64
N VAL A 396 11.61 5.50 -14.31
CA VAL A 396 12.59 4.75 -13.52
C VAL A 396 11.83 3.89 -12.51
N ILE A 397 12.12 2.60 -12.46
CA ILE A 397 11.39 1.62 -11.65
C ILE A 397 12.30 0.95 -10.62
N SER A 398 11.73 0.35 -9.58
CA SER A 398 12.52 -0.37 -8.59
C SER A 398 13.06 -1.69 -9.15
N ALA A 399 14.21 -2.13 -8.64
CA ALA A 399 14.81 -3.42 -8.97
C ALA A 399 13.89 -4.60 -8.62
N ALA A 400 13.10 -4.46 -7.55
CA ALA A 400 12.13 -5.46 -7.16
C ALA A 400 10.96 -5.53 -8.16
N LEU A 401 10.41 -4.38 -8.58
CA LEU A 401 9.34 -4.34 -9.58
C LEU A 401 9.80 -4.94 -10.90
N ALA A 402 11.02 -4.61 -11.32
CA ALA A 402 11.63 -5.15 -12.53
C ALA A 402 11.79 -6.68 -12.44
N ARG A 403 12.39 -7.19 -11.35
CA ARG A 403 12.64 -8.62 -11.16
C ARG A 403 11.35 -9.44 -11.11
N GLU A 404 10.37 -9.04 -10.29
CA GLU A 404 9.16 -9.84 -10.06
C GLU A 404 8.23 -9.87 -11.27
N ASN A 405 8.29 -8.86 -12.15
CA ASN A 405 7.48 -8.78 -13.36
C ASN A 405 8.26 -9.08 -14.65
N GLY A 406 9.55 -9.42 -14.57
CA GLY A 406 10.39 -9.70 -15.72
C GLY A 406 10.60 -8.50 -16.66
N LEU A 407 10.60 -7.28 -16.12
CA LEU A 407 10.81 -6.04 -16.88
C LEU A 407 12.30 -5.69 -16.96
N ALA A 408 12.70 -5.07 -18.07
CA ALA A 408 14.07 -4.64 -18.32
C ALA A 408 14.14 -3.19 -18.85
N LEU A 409 15.36 -2.66 -18.96
CA LEU A 409 15.58 -1.38 -19.64
C LEU A 409 15.07 -1.39 -21.08
N GLY A 410 14.37 -0.33 -21.47
CA GLY A 410 13.80 -0.18 -22.80
C GLY A 410 12.38 -0.72 -22.95
N ASP A 411 11.91 -1.55 -22.01
CA ASP A 411 10.51 -1.97 -21.96
C ASP A 411 9.58 -0.78 -21.67
N GLN A 412 8.28 -0.96 -21.93
CA GLN A 412 7.28 0.09 -21.83
C GLN A 412 6.18 -0.30 -20.84
N LEU A 413 5.84 0.61 -19.92
CA LEU A 413 4.72 0.47 -19.00
C LEU A 413 3.54 1.30 -19.48
N SER A 414 2.37 0.70 -19.63
CA SER A 414 1.15 1.43 -19.97
C SER A 414 0.54 1.99 -18.69
N LEU A 415 0.55 3.32 -18.52
CA LEU A 415 0.06 3.96 -17.30
C LEU A 415 -1.23 4.72 -17.56
N SER A 416 -2.25 4.41 -16.76
CA SER A 416 -3.51 5.16 -16.67
C SER A 416 -3.67 5.70 -15.25
N PHE A 417 -3.75 7.02 -15.11
CA PHE A 417 -3.64 7.71 -13.82
C PHE A 417 -5.00 7.98 -13.18
N GLN A 418 -4.98 7.99 -11.86
CA GLN A 418 -6.07 8.45 -11.01
C GLN A 418 -5.52 8.92 -9.65
N ARG A 419 -6.16 9.91 -9.05
CA ARG A 419 -5.83 10.38 -7.70
C ARG A 419 -6.68 9.67 -6.66
N THR A 420 -6.03 8.83 -5.86
CA THR A 420 -6.66 8.13 -4.73
C THR A 420 -6.28 8.71 -3.38
N GLY A 421 -5.24 9.55 -3.32
CA GLY A 421 -4.69 10.11 -2.09
C GLY A 421 -3.89 9.13 -1.25
N TYR A 422 -3.59 9.54 -0.02
CA TYR A 422 -2.88 8.73 0.97
C TYR A 422 -3.65 8.65 2.27
N THR A 423 -3.62 7.50 2.92
CA THR A 423 -4.01 7.34 4.31
C THR A 423 -2.77 7.41 5.17
N CYS A 424 -2.76 8.27 6.20
CA CYS A 424 -1.74 8.25 7.25
C CYS A 424 -2.23 7.35 8.39
N ASN A 425 -1.45 6.34 8.77
CA ASN A 425 -1.81 5.45 9.86
C ASN A 425 -0.97 5.78 11.10
N SER A 426 -1.52 6.60 12.00
CA SER A 426 -0.84 7.06 13.22
C SER A 426 -0.81 6.03 14.37
N PHE A 427 -1.42 4.85 14.18
CA PHE A 427 -1.44 3.76 15.17
C PHE A 427 -0.17 2.90 15.18
N VAL A 428 0.62 2.96 14.11
CA VAL A 428 1.93 2.33 14.00
C VAL A 428 2.95 3.45 14.25
N SER A 429 3.95 3.22 15.09
CA SER A 429 4.94 4.25 15.40
C SER A 429 5.56 4.81 14.11
N GLU A 430 5.50 6.15 13.97
CA GLU A 430 5.92 6.96 12.81
C GLU A 430 4.86 7.11 11.69
N ASP A 431 4.77 8.32 11.11
CA ASP A 431 3.76 8.72 10.12
C ASP A 431 3.93 7.92 8.80
N TYR A 432 3.39 6.71 8.74
CA TYR A 432 3.38 5.89 7.53
C TYR A 432 2.26 6.33 6.58
N TYR A 433 2.62 6.69 5.35
CA TYR A 433 1.69 7.12 4.31
C TYR A 433 1.46 6.01 3.29
N LYS A 434 0.27 5.40 3.34
CA LYS A 434 -0.14 4.37 2.39
C LYS A 434 -0.97 4.99 1.25
N PRO A 435 -0.66 4.72 -0.03
CA PRO A 435 -1.52 5.17 -1.12
C PRO A 435 -2.90 4.50 -1.04
N GLY A 436 -3.95 5.27 -1.34
CA GLY A 436 -5.31 4.76 -1.44
C GLY A 436 -5.45 3.71 -2.54
N GLY A 437 -6.14 2.61 -2.24
CA GLY A 437 -6.46 1.58 -3.23
C GLY A 437 -7.52 2.04 -4.23
N PHE A 438 -7.63 1.34 -5.36
CA PHE A 438 -8.71 1.53 -6.32
C PHE A 438 -10.01 0.95 -5.76
N THR A 439 -10.98 1.81 -5.48
CA THR A 439 -12.30 1.42 -4.96
C THR A 439 -13.38 1.60 -6.04
N PHE A 440 -14.62 1.21 -5.74
CA PHE A 440 -15.76 1.44 -6.62
C PHE A 440 -16.14 2.93 -6.78
N HIS A 441 -15.56 3.82 -5.98
CA HIS A 441 -15.67 5.27 -6.17
C HIS A 441 -14.65 5.82 -7.19
N PHE A 442 -13.66 5.01 -7.55
CA PHE A 442 -12.50 5.36 -8.34
C PHE A 442 -12.58 4.70 -9.72
N THR A 443 -13.56 5.10 -10.53
CA THR A 443 -13.88 4.45 -11.82
C THR A 443 -13.31 5.15 -13.05
N GLU A 444 -12.97 6.44 -12.94
CA GLU A 444 -12.41 7.24 -14.02
C GLU A 444 -10.88 7.25 -13.97
N PHE A 445 -10.25 7.17 -15.15
CA PHE A 445 -8.81 7.14 -15.34
C PHE A 445 -8.44 8.02 -16.54
N THR A 446 -7.21 8.52 -16.58
CA THR A 446 -6.67 9.11 -17.82
C THR A 446 -6.58 8.06 -18.93
N GLU A 447 -6.47 8.53 -20.17
CA GLU A 447 -6.04 7.67 -21.27
C GLU A 447 -4.70 6.99 -20.93
N SER A 448 -4.53 5.77 -21.45
CA SER A 448 -3.33 4.99 -21.22
C SER A 448 -2.21 5.50 -22.12
N GLU A 449 -1.09 5.85 -21.51
CA GLU A 449 0.13 6.27 -22.22
C GLU A 449 1.29 5.35 -21.84
N GLY A 450 2.15 5.05 -22.81
CA GLY A 450 3.28 4.15 -22.60
C GLY A 450 4.55 4.88 -22.17
N TYR A 451 5.10 4.54 -21.01
CA TYR A 451 6.32 5.09 -20.44
C TYR A 451 7.48 4.12 -20.59
N ARG A 452 8.55 4.53 -21.28
CA ARG A 452 9.72 3.68 -21.50
C ARG A 452 10.64 3.67 -20.27
N ILE A 453 11.02 2.48 -19.82
CA ILE A 453 11.94 2.29 -18.69
C ILE A 453 13.36 2.70 -19.13
N ILE A 454 13.93 3.69 -18.44
CA ILE A 454 15.29 4.20 -18.71
C ILE A 454 16.26 4.00 -17.55
N GLY A 455 15.75 3.58 -16.40
CA GLY A 455 16.54 3.30 -15.22
C GLY A 455 15.85 2.31 -14.29
N ILE A 456 16.67 1.55 -13.57
CA ILE A 456 16.26 0.64 -12.52
C ILE A 456 17.01 1.05 -11.25
N TYR A 457 16.28 1.34 -10.17
CA TYR A 457 16.85 1.79 -8.90
C TYR A 457 16.76 0.72 -7.80
N SER A 458 17.73 0.73 -6.90
CA SER A 458 17.67 0.04 -5.61
C SER A 458 17.36 1.06 -4.52
N ALA A 459 16.57 0.66 -3.52
CA ALA A 459 16.27 1.41 -2.31
C ALA A 459 15.95 0.39 -1.18
N PRO A 460 16.01 0.77 0.10
CA PRO A 460 15.49 -0.06 1.18
C PRO A 460 14.03 -0.40 0.90
N ALA A 461 13.75 -1.68 0.70
CA ALA A 461 12.39 -2.15 0.48
C ALA A 461 11.65 -2.22 1.81
N TRP A 462 10.37 -1.86 1.81
CA TRP A 462 9.46 -1.97 2.98
C TRP A 462 9.84 -1.10 4.17
N ASP A 463 10.59 -0.03 3.95
CA ASP A 463 10.80 0.99 4.96
C ASP A 463 9.49 1.77 5.19
N GLU A 464 9.14 1.95 6.46
CA GLU A 464 7.90 2.58 6.92
C GLU A 464 8.06 4.07 7.23
N HIS A 465 9.28 4.62 7.09
CA HIS A 465 9.51 6.05 7.21
C HIS A 465 8.63 6.85 6.24
N TYR A 466 8.20 8.03 6.68
CA TYR A 466 7.27 8.89 5.93
C TYR A 466 7.72 9.22 4.48
N ASN A 467 9.03 9.27 4.23
CA ASN A 467 9.63 9.58 2.94
C ASN A 467 10.17 8.34 2.20
N ALA A 468 10.01 7.13 2.75
CA ALA A 468 10.42 5.89 2.11
C ALA A 468 9.60 5.61 0.84
N PHE A 469 10.13 4.78 -0.05
CA PHE A 469 9.43 4.31 -1.24
C PHE A 469 9.12 2.83 -1.12
N SER A 470 7.88 2.45 -1.40
CA SER A 470 7.61 1.03 -1.61
C SER A 470 8.25 0.57 -2.92
N PRO A 471 8.53 -0.74 -3.06
CA PRO A 471 8.93 -1.34 -4.33
C PRO A 471 8.02 -1.01 -5.52
N ASN A 472 6.78 -0.58 -5.29
CA ASN A 472 5.80 -0.23 -6.32
C ASN A 472 5.87 1.23 -6.78
N THR A 473 6.86 1.98 -6.29
CA THR A 473 7.07 3.38 -6.66
C THR A 473 7.78 3.49 -8.01
N VAL A 474 7.13 4.13 -8.97
CA VAL A 474 7.64 4.48 -10.29
C VAL A 474 7.90 5.97 -10.36
N PHE A 475 9.08 6.37 -10.82
CA PHE A 475 9.40 7.78 -11.04
C PHE A 475 9.21 8.16 -12.50
N ILE A 476 8.58 9.31 -12.74
CA ILE A 476 8.47 9.93 -14.06
C ILE A 476 8.91 11.40 -14.02
N PRO A 477 9.25 12.03 -15.16
CA PRO A 477 9.47 13.47 -15.21
C PRO A 477 8.27 14.27 -14.70
N LEU A 478 8.50 15.33 -13.93
CA LEU A 478 7.44 16.17 -13.34
C LEU A 478 6.39 16.63 -14.36
N LYS A 479 6.84 17.14 -15.51
CA LYS A 479 5.99 17.61 -16.61
C LYS A 479 5.34 16.49 -17.43
N ALA A 480 5.70 15.22 -17.21
CA ALA A 480 5.08 14.08 -17.88
C ALA A 480 3.76 13.67 -17.20
N LEU A 481 3.56 14.04 -15.94
CA LEU A 481 2.33 13.77 -15.21
C LEU A 481 1.17 14.61 -15.82
N PRO A 482 0.03 14.00 -16.19
CA PRO A 482 -1.10 14.75 -16.73
C PRO A 482 -1.68 15.76 -15.71
N ASP A 483 -2.12 16.93 -16.18
CA ASP A 483 -2.75 17.93 -15.31
C ASP A 483 -4.20 17.57 -14.94
N ASN A 484 -4.88 16.79 -15.79
CA ASN A 484 -6.30 16.46 -15.68
C ASN A 484 -6.55 15.05 -15.11
N ILE A 485 -5.77 14.64 -14.11
CA ILE A 485 -5.94 13.34 -13.46
C ILE A 485 -7.31 13.30 -12.75
N PRO A 486 -8.18 12.32 -13.05
CA PRO A 486 -9.45 12.20 -12.39
C PRO A 486 -9.33 11.97 -10.88
N GLU A 487 -10.26 12.55 -10.15
CA GLU A 487 -10.38 12.46 -8.70
C GLU A 487 -11.83 12.12 -8.35
N CYS A 488 -12.05 11.16 -7.43
CA CYS A 488 -13.42 10.88 -7.01
C CYS A 488 -13.97 12.00 -6.11
N PRO A 489 -15.30 12.22 -6.06
CA PRO A 489 -15.90 13.22 -5.18
C PRO A 489 -15.50 13.09 -3.70
N ASN A 490 -15.26 11.87 -3.22
CA ASN A 490 -14.88 11.65 -1.82
C ASN A 490 -13.46 12.13 -1.53
N TYR A 491 -12.53 11.90 -2.46
CA TYR A 491 -11.17 12.45 -2.39
C TYR A 491 -11.19 13.98 -2.48
N LYS A 492 -12.00 14.57 -3.38
CA LYS A 492 -12.16 16.03 -3.48
C LYS A 492 -12.65 16.69 -2.19
N LYS A 493 -13.36 15.94 -1.35
CA LYS A 493 -13.87 16.39 -0.05
C LYS A 493 -12.92 16.11 1.12
N GLY A 494 -11.71 15.60 0.86
CA GLY A 494 -10.70 15.29 1.89
C GLY A 494 -11.09 14.14 2.83
N LEU A 495 -12.05 13.30 2.44
CA LEU A 495 -12.64 12.29 3.32
C LEU A 495 -11.64 11.18 3.68
N GLY A 496 -10.90 11.38 4.77
CA GLY A 496 -9.96 10.40 5.33
C GLY A 496 -8.70 10.16 4.49
N ALA A 497 -8.47 10.98 3.46
CA ALA A 497 -7.34 10.86 2.55
C ALA A 497 -6.62 12.20 2.36
N LEU A 498 -5.30 12.14 2.40
CA LEU A 498 -4.37 13.23 2.16
C LEU A 498 -4.12 13.39 0.67
N GLY A 499 -3.88 14.62 0.23
CA GLY A 499 -3.60 14.90 -1.17
C GLY A 499 -2.23 14.38 -1.62
N GLU A 500 -1.21 14.73 -0.84
CA GLU A 500 0.15 14.23 -1.01
C GLU A 500 0.65 13.69 0.34
N ARG A 501 1.76 12.95 0.31
CA ARG A 501 2.46 12.50 1.52
C ARG A 501 3.57 13.47 1.89
N ALA A 502 4.09 13.33 3.11
CA ALA A 502 5.24 14.10 3.55
C ALA A 502 6.51 13.77 2.74
N GLY A 503 7.45 14.70 2.77
CA GLY A 503 8.71 14.64 2.07
C GLY A 503 8.59 14.89 0.58
N MET A 504 7.46 15.37 0.06
CA MET A 504 7.17 15.59 -1.38
C MET A 504 7.70 16.93 -1.94
N PHE A 505 8.43 17.69 -1.14
CA PHE A 505 9.02 18.97 -1.53
C PHE A 505 10.50 19.04 -1.17
N SER A 506 11.32 19.55 -2.10
CA SER A 506 12.75 19.76 -1.88
C SER A 506 13.26 20.91 -2.73
N ILE A 507 14.30 21.59 -2.24
CA ILE A 507 14.97 22.68 -2.96
C ILE A 507 16.40 22.27 -3.23
N VAL A 508 16.84 22.40 -4.48
CA VAL A 508 18.24 22.20 -4.85
C VAL A 508 18.98 23.52 -4.73
N LEU A 509 20.04 23.53 -3.94
CA LEU A 509 20.92 24.67 -3.75
C LEU A 509 22.23 24.49 -4.51
N LYS A 510 22.84 25.63 -4.87
CA LYS A 510 24.27 25.68 -5.15
C LYS A 510 25.01 25.21 -3.90
N HIS A 511 25.92 24.26 -4.05
CA HIS A 511 26.68 23.69 -2.96
C HIS A 511 27.32 24.77 -2.05
N GLY A 512 27.32 24.56 -0.73
CA GLY A 512 27.94 25.45 0.26
C GLY A 512 27.14 26.71 0.63
N ASN A 513 25.86 26.78 0.26
CA ASN A 513 24.98 27.94 0.54
C ASN A 513 23.99 27.71 1.69
N GLU A 514 24.17 26.69 2.52
CA GLU A 514 23.25 26.29 3.59
C GLU A 514 23.02 27.44 4.59
N GLN A 515 24.11 28.05 5.07
CA GLN A 515 24.04 29.16 6.02
C GLN A 515 23.41 30.41 5.39
N ALA A 516 23.81 30.76 4.16
CA ALA A 516 23.26 31.89 3.43
C ALA A 516 21.77 31.71 3.13
N PHE A 517 21.33 30.47 2.89
CA PHE A 517 19.93 30.12 2.70
C PHE A 517 19.11 30.36 3.96
N LEU A 518 19.57 29.90 5.13
CA LEU A 518 18.87 30.15 6.39
C LEU A 518 18.80 31.64 6.73
N GLU A 519 19.85 32.40 6.46
CA GLU A 519 19.90 33.85 6.69
C GLU A 519 18.90 34.60 5.79
N GLN A 520 18.82 34.26 4.49
CA GLN A 520 17.85 34.89 3.59
C GLN A 520 16.41 34.42 3.82
N LEU A 521 16.20 33.17 4.25
CA LEU A 521 14.87 32.66 4.59
C LEU A 521 14.25 33.49 5.74
N GLY A 522 15.07 33.89 6.71
CA GLY A 522 14.72 34.87 7.74
C GLY A 522 13.54 34.46 8.64
N ASP A 523 13.22 33.17 8.70
CA ASP A 523 12.08 32.61 9.44
C ASP A 523 12.54 31.49 10.38
N PRO A 524 12.66 31.77 11.70
CA PRO A 524 13.15 30.80 12.68
C PRO A 524 12.25 29.56 12.85
N ILE A 525 10.97 29.64 12.50
CA ILE A 525 10.04 28.51 12.62
C ILE A 525 10.23 27.58 11.43
N LEU A 526 10.32 28.14 10.21
CA LEU A 526 10.63 27.35 9.01
C LEU A 526 12.04 26.76 9.06
N ALA A 527 13.02 27.51 9.58
CA ALA A 527 14.39 27.04 9.72
C ALA A 527 14.52 25.76 10.57
N GLN A 528 13.69 25.60 11.61
CA GLN A 528 13.67 24.41 12.45
C GLN A 528 13.09 23.17 11.74
N LYS A 529 12.36 23.37 10.64
CA LYS A 529 11.78 22.30 9.82
C LYS A 529 12.68 21.88 8.65
N ILE A 530 13.82 22.55 8.46
CA ILE A 530 14.71 22.28 7.33
C ILE A 530 15.76 21.25 7.72
N GLN A 531 15.98 20.30 6.82
CA GLN A 531 17.12 19.39 6.84
C GLN A 531 17.94 19.59 5.57
N PHE A 532 19.25 19.72 5.73
CA PHE A 532 20.18 19.77 4.59
C PHE A 532 20.74 18.38 4.34
N PHE A 533 20.80 18.00 3.07
CA PHE A 533 21.56 16.83 2.62
C PHE A 533 22.57 17.29 1.59
N ASP A 534 23.85 17.18 1.93
CA ASP A 534 24.98 17.66 1.15
C ASP A 534 25.88 16.50 0.70
N GLN A 535 25.40 15.26 0.79
CA GLN A 535 26.13 14.04 0.44
C GLN A 535 27.34 13.72 1.36
N GLY A 536 27.34 14.23 2.59
CA GLY A 536 28.33 13.89 3.62
C GLY A 536 29.59 14.77 3.60
N TYR A 537 29.44 16.02 3.12
CA TYR A 537 30.53 17.00 3.02
C TYR A 537 30.59 17.98 4.20
N SER A 538 29.70 17.85 5.19
CA SER A 538 29.65 18.66 6.42
C SER A 538 29.84 17.87 7.71
#